data_AF-A0A086D0X0-F1
#
_entry.id   AF-A0A086D0X0-F1
#
_cell.length_a   1.000
_cell.length_b   1.000
_cell.length_c   1.000
_cell.angle_alpha   90.00
_cell.angle_beta   90.00
_cell.angle_gamma   90.00
#
_symmetry.space_group_name_H-M   'P 1'
#
loop_
_entity.id
_entity.type
_entity.pdbx_description
1 polymer ?
#
loop_
_entity_poly.entity_id
_entity_poly.type
_entity_poly.pdbx_seq_one_letter_code
_entity_poly.pdbx_strand_id
1 'polypeptide(L)' 'MIEVTSGAGWVEVACGACGTRESAEAREEIAGFVLAGDGLAGVHCCWCGRDGRELLEGVSDELSSGA' A
#
# COMPACT_ATOMS: atom_id res chain seq x y z
N MET A 1 7.15 3.89 7.04
CA MET A 1 6.03 4.35 6.18
C MET A 1 6.25 3.72 4.83
N ILE A 2 5.22 3.24 4.16
CA ILE A 2 5.32 2.78 2.78
C ILE A 2 4.61 3.81 1.91
N GLU A 3 5.28 4.30 0.88
CA GLU A 3 4.80 5.34 -0.03
C GLU A 3 4.61 4.74 -1.42
N VAL A 4 3.48 5.02 -2.05
CA VAL A 4 3.18 4.62 -3.43
C VAL A 4 3.00 5.89 -4.26
N THR A 5 3.78 6.01 -5.32
CA THR A 5 3.66 7.11 -6.29
C THR A 5 3.36 6.50 -7.65
N SER A 6 2.38 7.05 -8.37
CA SER A 6 2.04 6.58 -9.71
C SER A 6 1.86 7.75 -10.68
N GLY A 7 2.29 7.56 -11.92
CA GLY A 7 2.11 8.51 -13.01
C GLY A 7 1.59 7.83 -14.27
N ALA A 8 1.54 8.57 -15.38
CA ALA A 8 1.10 8.01 -16.66
C ALA A 8 2.10 6.92 -17.13
N GLY A 9 1.72 5.66 -16.95
CA GLY A 9 2.51 4.50 -17.40
C GLY A 9 3.61 4.04 -16.44
N TRP A 10 3.55 4.41 -15.16
CA TRP A 10 4.50 3.90 -14.17
C TRP A 10 3.97 3.94 -12.74
N VAL A 11 4.56 3.10 -11.89
CA VAL A 11 4.36 3.06 -10.44
C VAL A 11 5.70 2.90 -9.73
N GLU A 12 5.88 3.58 -8.60
CA GLU A 12 7.00 3.43 -7.68
C GLU A 12 6.47 3.17 -6.27
N VAL A 13 7.09 2.23 -5.55
CA VAL A 13 6.78 1.89 -4.16
C VAL A 13 8.05 1.93 -3.33
N ALA A 14 8.03 2.61 -2.18
CA ALA A 14 9.17 2.73 -1.29
C ALA A 14 8.80 2.41 0.17
N CYS A 15 9.57 1.52 0.80
CA CYS A 15 9.48 1.24 2.24
C CYS A 15 10.48 2.09 3.01
N GLY A 16 10.02 3.14 3.68
CA GLY A 16 10.85 3.94 4.57
C GLY A 16 11.31 3.22 5.85
N ALA A 17 10.90 1.96 6.09
CA ALA A 17 11.36 1.19 7.25
C ALA A 17 12.66 0.41 6.97
N CYS A 18 12.77 -0.23 5.81
CA CYS A 18 13.97 -0.98 5.41
C CYS A 18 14.75 -0.33 4.26
N GLY A 19 14.22 0.75 3.68
CA GLY A 19 14.84 1.47 2.56
C GLY A 19 14.63 0.82 1.20
N THR A 20 13.90 -0.30 1.11
CA THR A 20 13.62 -0.95 -0.18
C THR A 20 12.73 -0.08 -1.05
N ARG A 21 13.02 -0.03 -2.35
CA ARG A 21 12.23 0.67 -3.37
C ARG A 21 12.12 -0.22 -4.61
N GLU A 22 10.95 -0.21 -5.24
CA GLU A 22 10.71 -0.82 -6.55
C GLU A 22 9.92 0.13 -7.46
N SER A 23 10.11 0.00 -8.77
CA SER A 23 9.31 0.70 -9.77
C SER A 23 9.04 -0.22 -10.97
N ALA A 24 7.90 -0.01 -11.62
CA ALA A 24 7.48 -0.77 -12.79
C ALA A 24 6.51 0.04 -13.67
N GLU A 25 6.19 -0.48 -14.86
CA GLU A 25 5.24 0.16 -15.79
C GLU A 25 3.78 -0.09 -15.34
N ALA A 26 3.54 -1.23 -14.70
CA ALA A 26 2.25 -1.63 -14.14
C ALA A 26 2.35 -2.08 -12.66
N ARG A 27 1.24 -2.04 -11.93
CA ARG A 27 1.18 -2.39 -10.49
C ARG A 27 1.45 -3.87 -10.25
N GLU A 28 1.00 -4.71 -11.16
CA GLU A 28 1.11 -6.16 -11.13
C GLU A 28 2.57 -6.63 -11.25
N GLU A 29 3.46 -5.76 -11.72
CA GLU A 29 4.89 -6.03 -11.89
C GLU A 29 5.72 -5.71 -10.62
N ILE A 30 5.12 -5.06 -9.62
CA ILE A 30 5.77 -4.84 -8.32
C ILE A 30 5.72 -6.15 -7.52
N ALA A 31 6.86 -6.80 -7.33
CA ALA A 31 6.92 -8.16 -6.79
C ALA A 31 7.10 -8.21 -5.26
N GLY A 32 7.85 -7.28 -4.69
CA GLY A 32 8.15 -7.30 -3.25
C GLY A 32 7.31 -6.34 -2.43
N PHE A 33 6.24 -5.81 -3.03
CA PHE A 33 5.17 -5.15 -2.31
C PHE A 33 3.82 -5.73 -2.71
N VAL A 34 2.99 -6.05 -1.71
CA VAL A 34 1.58 -6.39 -1.95
C VAL A 34 0.78 -5.10 -1.92
N LEU A 35 0.23 -4.70 -3.06
CA LEU A 35 -0.61 -3.51 -3.22
C LEU A 35 -2.08 -3.93 -3.19
N ALA A 36 -2.92 -3.24 -2.41
CA ALA A 36 -4.37 -3.42 -2.53
C ALA A 36 -4.88 -2.91 -3.88
N GLY A 37 -5.91 -3.58 -4.40
CA GLY A 37 -6.44 -3.34 -5.75
C GLY A 37 -7.09 -1.97 -5.95
N ASP A 38 -7.51 -1.29 -4.89
CA ASP A 38 -8.02 0.09 -4.93
C ASP A 38 -6.90 1.14 -4.90
N GLY A 39 -5.65 0.71 -4.78
CA GLY A 39 -4.48 1.57 -4.80
C GLY A 39 -4.33 2.51 -3.59
N LEU A 40 -5.20 2.38 -2.59
CA LEU A 40 -5.29 3.24 -1.42
C LEU A 40 -5.31 2.42 -0.11
N ALA A 41 -5.86 1.21 -0.11
CA ALA A 41 -6.05 0.45 1.12
C ALA A 41 -4.92 -0.55 1.40
N GLY A 42 -3.75 -0.06 1.80
CA GLY A 42 -2.72 -0.92 2.40
C GLY A 42 -1.68 -1.47 1.45
N VAL A 43 -0.44 -1.43 1.92
CA VAL A 43 0.72 -1.95 1.22
C VAL A 43 1.53 -2.81 2.18
N HIS A 44 1.90 -4.03 1.79
CA HIS A 44 2.80 -4.86 2.59
C HIS A 44 4.18 -4.93 1.96
N CYS A 45 5.24 -4.70 2.72
CA CYS A 45 6.61 -4.87 2.25
C CYS A 45 7.11 -6.30 2.56
N CYS A 46 7.32 -7.11 1.52
CA CYS A 46 7.72 -8.51 1.64
C CYS A 46 9.13 -8.70 2.21
N TRP A 47 9.99 -7.68 2.15
CA TRP A 47 11.36 -7.76 2.67
C TRP A 47 11.45 -7.62 4.19
N CYS A 48 10.72 -6.67 4.75
CA CYS A 48 10.77 -6.39 6.19
C CYS A 48 9.51 -6.81 6.94
N GLY A 49 8.51 -7.35 6.23
CA GLY A 49 7.25 -7.82 6.79
C GLY A 49 6.40 -6.71 7.40
N ARG A 50 6.58 -5.46 6.97
CA ARG A 50 5.88 -4.31 7.55
C ARG A 50 4.78 -3.83 6.63
N ASP A 51 3.66 -3.46 7.23
CA ASP A 51 2.52 -2.87 6.55
C ASP A 51 2.61 -1.33 6.50
N GLY A 52 2.07 -0.77 5.42
CA GLY A 52 1.81 0.64 5.19
C GLY A 52 0.60 1.07 6.02
N ARG A 53 0.73 2.21 6.69
CA ARG A 53 -0.08 2.58 7.86
C ARG A 53 -1.50 3.08 7.54
N GLU A 54 -1.89 3.20 6.27
CA GLU A 54 -3.25 3.63 5.90
C GLU A 54 -4.31 2.51 5.94
N LEU A 55 -3.97 1.33 6.44
CA LEU A 55 -4.92 0.23 6.64
C LEU A 55 -5.97 0.45 7.75
N LEU A 56 -5.96 1.56 8.50
CA LEU A 56 -6.80 1.71 9.70
C LEU A 56 -7.48 3.07 9.94
N GLU A 57 -7.22 4.14 9.16
CA GLU A 57 -7.88 5.45 9.39
C GLU A 57 -9.10 5.68 8.48
N GLY A 58 -9.83 4.61 8.13
CA GLY A 58 -11.06 4.67 7.33
C GLY A 58 -12.20 3.76 7.78
N VAL A 59 -11.98 2.85 8.74
CA VAL A 59 -13.04 2.11 9.42
C VAL A 59 -13.11 2.60 10.86
N SER A 60 -13.45 3.88 11.02
CA SER A 60 -14.06 4.35 12.26
C SER A 60 -15.57 4.24 12.11
N ASP A 61 -16.11 3.18 12.70
CA ASP A 61 -17.38 3.17 13.43
C ASP A 61 -18.63 3.69 12.70
N GLU A 62 -19.27 2.83 11.89
CA GLU A 62 -20.72 2.92 11.66
C GLU A 62 -21.40 1.57 11.98
N LEU A 63 -21.16 1.02 13.17
CA LEU A 63 -22.10 0.06 13.79
C LEU A 63 -23.11 0.83 14.66
N SER A 64 -23.81 1.80 14.06
CA SER A 64 -25.02 2.36 14.67
C SER A 64 -26.21 1.44 14.41
N SER A 65 -26.53 0.66 15.44
CA SER A 65 -27.86 0.17 15.84
C SER A 65 -29.01 0.28 14.83
N GLY A 66 -29.49 -0.87 14.36
CA GLY A 66 -30.87 -1.04 13.88
C GLY A 66 -31.56 -2.10 14.72
N ALA A 67 -32.10 -1.67 15.87
CA ALA A 67 -33.07 -2.44 16.66
C ALA A 67 -34.43 -2.46 15.96
#